data_AF-A0A9Q0RF80-F1
#
_entry.id   AF-A0A9Q0RF80-F1
#
_cell.length_a   1.000
_cell.length_b   1.000
_cell.length_c   1.000
_cell.angle_alpha   90.00
_cell.angle_beta   90.00
_cell.angle_gamma   90.00
#
_symmetry.space_group_name_H-M   'P 1'
#
loop_
_entity.id
_entity.type
_entity.pdbx_description
1 polymer ?
#
loop_
_entity_poly.entity_id
_entity_poly.type
_entity_poly.pdbx_seq_one_letter_code
_entity_poly.pdbx_strand_id
1 'polypeptide(L)'
;MCWSLESSLIMGSWGVIIGLYAIIRKASYRDRWQGAFILTFSLMQFPDAILWYEQKTVGIEACTSTNKILSKYVIRWILAAELIVAVIVPALVDNFMKKSYYILNFLFAIRVLIPTESCSTLTPQGHILWFGREISILDRSLFLIGIMWTCLFMKPFIAGLSYIAFISGVWLYSTLYTDAFGSNWCFSATFCSILLLFDPFIFGRFFPEKKQKEKKEN
;
A
#
# COMPACT_ATOMS: atom_id res chain seq x y z
N MET A 1 -0.88 0.32 15.14
CA MET A 1 -0.17 1.32 14.29
C MET A 1 -1.22 2.13 13.55
N CYS A 2 -1.04 3.44 13.43
CA CYS A 2 -2.07 4.41 12.99
C CYS A 2 -3.34 4.44 13.88
N TRP A 3 -3.13 4.35 15.20
CA TRP A 3 -4.19 4.44 16.22
C TRP A 3 -4.23 5.80 16.93
N SER A 4 -3.40 6.71 16.46
CA SER A 4 -3.30 8.06 16.98
C SER A 4 -2.76 8.98 15.89
N LEU A 5 -2.99 10.28 16.08
CA LEU A 5 -2.43 11.34 15.24
C LEU A 5 -0.92 11.17 15.04
N GLU A 6 -0.17 10.99 16.14
CA GLU A 6 1.28 10.89 16.14
C GLU A 6 1.74 9.65 15.38
N SER A 7 1.13 8.49 15.65
CA SER A 7 1.52 7.25 14.99
C SER A 7 1.25 7.31 13.48
N SER A 8 0.13 7.90 13.05
CA SER A 8 -0.17 8.09 11.63
C SER A 8 0.83 9.03 10.95
N LEU A 9 1.16 10.17 11.56
CA LEU A 9 2.14 11.11 11.01
C LEU A 9 3.54 10.51 10.90
N ILE A 10 4.02 9.80 11.94
CA ILE A 10 5.34 9.17 11.92
C ILE A 10 5.40 8.08 10.86
N MET A 11 4.40 7.19 10.79
CA MET A 11 4.39 6.10 9.81
C MET A 11 4.23 6.61 8.38
N GLY A 12 3.37 7.61 8.16
CA GLY A 12 3.22 8.26 6.85
C GLY A 12 4.52 8.92 6.38
N SER A 13 5.16 9.69 7.27
CA SER A 13 6.44 10.34 6.98
C SER A 13 7.57 9.33 6.72
N TRP A 14 7.66 8.28 7.54
CA TRP A 14 8.59 7.18 7.36
C TRP A 14 8.43 6.53 5.97
N GLY A 15 7.21 6.14 5.63
CA GLY A 15 6.91 5.52 4.35
C GLY A 15 7.23 6.41 3.16
N VAL A 16 6.90 7.71 3.23
CA VAL A 16 7.27 8.70 2.20
C VAL A 16 8.78 8.82 2.05
N ILE A 17 9.52 8.95 3.15
CA ILE A 17 10.98 9.07 3.11
C ILE A 17 11.61 7.81 2.48
N ILE A 18 11.20 6.62 2.90
CA ILE A 18 11.73 5.36 2.38
C ILE A 18 11.35 5.16 0.91
N GLY A 19 10.12 5.49 0.53
CA GLY A 19 9.68 5.37 -0.86
C GLY A 19 10.43 6.32 -1.80
N LEU A 20 10.63 7.58 -1.39
CA LEU A 20 11.47 8.54 -2.15
C LEU A 20 12.93 8.08 -2.21
N TYR A 21 13.48 7.62 -1.08
CA TYR A 21 14.84 7.09 -1.01
C TYR A 21 15.03 5.93 -1.99
N ALA A 22 14.09 4.98 -2.04
CA ALA A 22 14.15 3.87 -2.99
C ALA A 22 14.11 4.34 -4.45
N ILE A 23 13.23 5.29 -4.80
CA ILE A 23 13.18 5.86 -6.16
C ILE A 23 14.51 6.51 -6.56
N ILE A 24 15.16 7.21 -5.63
CA ILE A 24 16.42 7.91 -5.86
C ILE A 24 17.60 6.93 -5.93
N ARG A 25 17.69 5.96 -5.01
CA ARG A 25 18.85 5.07 -4.88
C ARG A 25 19.06 4.17 -6.10
N LYS A 26 17.97 3.72 -6.73
CA LYS A 26 18.00 2.88 -7.96
C LYS A 26 18.93 1.67 -7.85
N ALA A 27 18.98 1.02 -6.68
CA ALA A 27 19.81 -0.17 -6.44
C ALA A 27 19.26 -1.41 -7.16
N SER A 28 17.98 -1.39 -7.53
CA SER A 28 17.32 -2.41 -8.34
C SER A 28 16.35 -1.75 -9.33
N TYR A 29 16.07 -2.42 -10.45
CA TYR A 29 14.96 -2.02 -11.33
C TYR A 29 13.61 -1.98 -10.59
N ARG A 30 13.47 -2.77 -9.52
CA ARG A 30 12.27 -2.85 -8.67
C ARG A 30 12.10 -1.63 -7.76
N ASP A 31 13.20 -0.97 -7.39
CA ASP A 31 13.19 0.10 -6.40
C ASP A 31 12.28 1.26 -6.79
N ARG A 32 12.27 1.64 -8.07
CA ARG A 32 11.45 2.77 -8.53
C ARG A 32 9.97 2.46 -8.36
N TRP A 33 9.57 1.25 -8.72
CA TRP A 33 8.18 0.84 -8.61
C TRP A 33 7.79 0.56 -7.15
N GLN A 34 8.58 -0.21 -6.41
CA GLN A 34 8.30 -0.47 -5.00
C GLN A 34 8.31 0.83 -4.20
N GLY A 35 9.23 1.75 -4.50
CA GLY A 35 9.25 3.08 -3.90
C GLY A 35 8.01 3.90 -4.24
N ALA A 36 7.55 3.90 -5.49
CA ALA A 36 6.30 4.55 -5.88
C ALA A 36 5.07 3.91 -5.22
N PHE A 37 5.06 2.59 -5.10
CA PHE A 37 4.00 1.84 -4.44
C PHE A 37 3.96 2.19 -2.96
N ILE A 38 5.09 2.12 -2.25
CA ILE A 38 5.20 2.51 -0.84
C ILE A 38 4.81 3.97 -0.62
N LEU A 39 5.19 4.88 -1.54
CA LEU A 39 4.77 6.28 -1.46
C LEU A 39 3.25 6.40 -1.45
N THR A 40 2.58 5.87 -2.47
CA THR A 40 1.11 5.96 -2.56
C THR A 40 0.44 5.26 -1.39
N PHE A 41 0.96 4.10 -0.99
CA PHE A 41 0.43 3.32 0.13
C PHE A 41 0.58 4.06 1.47
N SER A 42 1.65 4.84 1.64
CA SER A 42 1.95 5.64 2.83
C SER A 42 1.27 7.01 2.86
N LEU A 43 0.69 7.45 1.74
CA LEU A 43 -0.09 8.69 1.70
C LEU A 43 -1.42 8.56 2.46
N MET A 44 -1.93 7.35 2.64
CA MET A 44 -3.18 7.08 3.37
C MET A 44 -3.13 7.54 4.85
N GLN A 45 -1.93 7.57 5.41
CA GLN A 45 -1.68 7.86 6.81
C GLN A 45 -1.88 9.35 7.12
N PHE A 46 -1.80 10.25 6.13
CA PHE A 46 -2.06 11.67 6.35
C PHE A 46 -3.56 11.97 6.51
N PRO A 47 -4.47 11.46 5.66
CA PRO A 47 -5.90 11.45 5.96
C PRO A 47 -6.23 10.84 7.32
N ASP A 48 -5.62 9.70 7.67
CA ASP A 48 -5.82 9.08 9.00
C ASP A 48 -5.39 9.99 10.14
N ALA A 49 -4.25 10.67 10.01
CA ALA A 49 -3.79 11.65 10.98
C ALA A 49 -4.81 12.78 11.17
N ILE A 50 -5.39 13.30 10.07
CA ILE A 50 -6.42 14.35 10.14
C ILE A 50 -7.68 13.80 10.82
N LEU A 51 -8.14 12.60 10.49
CA LEU A 51 -9.30 11.98 11.14
C LEU A 51 -9.07 11.75 12.64
N TRP A 52 -7.86 11.37 13.05
CA TRP A 52 -7.48 11.27 14.47
C TRP A 52 -7.49 12.61 15.17
N TYR A 53 -7.07 13.67 14.49
CA TYR A 53 -7.16 15.03 15.01
C TYR A 53 -8.62 15.46 15.21
N GLU A 54 -9.50 15.16 14.25
CA GLU A 54 -10.94 15.42 14.39
C GLU A 54 -11.58 14.62 15.53
N GLN A 55 -11.21 13.35 15.67
CA GLN A 55 -11.65 12.51 16.79
C GLN A 55 -11.29 13.14 18.14
N LYS A 56 -10.09 13.72 18.27
CA LYS A 56 -9.64 14.35 19.51
C LYS A 56 -10.33 15.69 19.82
N THR A 57 -10.74 16.42 18.78
CA THR A 57 -11.22 17.81 18.93
C THR A 57 -12.74 17.92 18.99
N VAL A 58 -13.45 17.24 18.08
CA VAL A 58 -14.92 17.34 17.94
C VAL A 58 -15.60 15.97 18.04
N GLY A 59 -14.84 14.88 17.84
CA GLY A 59 -15.37 13.52 17.72
C GLY A 59 -15.66 13.20 16.24
N ILE A 60 -15.16 12.07 15.76
CA ILE A 60 -15.26 11.66 14.35
C ILE A 60 -16.73 11.40 13.95
N GLU A 61 -17.56 11.01 14.92
CA GLU A 61 -19.00 10.75 14.75
C GLU A 61 -19.79 12.00 14.38
N ALA A 62 -19.27 13.19 14.67
CA ALA A 62 -19.90 14.47 14.30
C ALA A 62 -19.96 14.67 12.77
N CYS A 63 -19.25 13.85 11.98
CA CYS A 63 -19.29 13.86 10.51
C CYS A 63 -19.13 15.28 9.93
N THR A 64 -18.08 15.96 10.36
CA THR A 64 -17.70 17.30 9.87
C THR A 64 -17.52 17.30 8.35
N SER A 65 -17.52 18.49 7.74
CA SER A 65 -17.22 18.63 6.31
C SER A 65 -15.87 18.04 5.93
N THR A 66 -14.86 18.14 6.80
CA THR A 66 -13.53 17.57 6.59
C THR A 66 -13.58 16.04 6.58
N ASN A 67 -14.17 15.40 7.61
CA ASN A 67 -14.39 13.95 7.63
C ASN A 67 -15.09 13.50 6.33
N LYS A 68 -16.20 14.15 5.98
CA LYS A 68 -16.96 13.85 4.77
C LYS A 68 -16.11 13.93 3.50
N ILE A 69 -15.27 14.96 3.35
CA ILE A 69 -14.39 15.12 2.19
C ILE A 69 -13.31 14.02 2.15
N LEU A 70 -12.70 13.72 3.29
CA LEU A 70 -11.66 12.69 3.39
C LEU A 70 -12.21 11.31 3.05
N SER A 71 -13.32 10.90 3.66
CA SER A 71 -13.97 9.60 3.43
C SER A 71 -14.53 9.46 2.02
N LYS A 72 -15.18 10.52 1.50
CA LYS A 72 -15.88 10.45 0.22
C LYS A 72 -14.95 10.57 -0.98
N TYR A 73 -13.84 11.30 -0.87
CA TYR A 73 -12.98 11.59 -2.01
C TYR A 73 -11.54 11.17 -1.77
N VAL A 74 -10.88 11.75 -0.76
CA VAL A 74 -9.41 11.65 -0.63
C VAL A 74 -8.95 10.20 -0.44
N ILE A 75 -9.53 9.48 0.52
CA ILE A 75 -9.17 8.09 0.81
C ILE A 75 -9.38 7.21 -0.43
N ARG A 76 -10.51 7.37 -1.13
CA ARG A 76 -10.82 6.57 -2.32
C ARG A 76 -9.86 6.82 -3.47
N TRP A 77 -9.47 8.07 -3.68
CA TRP A 77 -8.50 8.42 -4.70
C TRP A 77 -7.12 7.85 -4.39
N ILE A 78 -6.71 7.83 -3.12
CA ILE A 78 -5.45 7.19 -2.71
C ILE A 78 -5.52 5.68 -2.96
N LEU A 79 -6.60 5.01 -2.54
CA LEU A 79 -6.81 3.58 -2.81
C LEU A 79 -6.78 3.27 -4.32
N ALA A 80 -7.43 4.09 -5.14
CA ALA A 80 -7.43 3.94 -6.59
C ALA A 80 -6.04 4.18 -7.21
N ALA A 81 -5.32 5.21 -6.73
CA ALA A 81 -3.97 5.53 -7.18
C ALA A 81 -3.00 4.38 -6.90
N GLU A 82 -3.15 3.69 -5.77
CA GLU A 82 -2.30 2.55 -5.45
C GLU A 82 -2.46 1.41 -6.44
N LEU A 83 -3.70 1.09 -6.83
CA LEU A 83 -3.98 0.07 -7.84
C LEU A 83 -3.37 0.45 -9.19
N ILE A 84 -3.44 1.73 -9.56
CA ILE A 84 -2.80 2.24 -10.77
C ILE A 84 -1.28 2.04 -10.68
N VAL A 85 -0.65 2.34 -9.55
CA VAL A 85 0.80 2.14 -9.36
C VAL A 85 1.16 0.66 -9.34
N ALA A 86 0.35 -0.21 -8.73
CA ALA A 86 0.51 -1.66 -8.76
C ALA A 86 0.47 -2.20 -10.20
N VAL A 87 -0.21 -1.49 -11.09
CA VAL A 87 -0.37 -1.83 -12.51
C VAL A 87 0.82 -1.41 -13.39
N ILE A 88 1.67 -0.50 -12.93
CA ILE A 88 2.84 -0.05 -13.70
C ILE A 88 3.88 -1.17 -13.90
N VAL A 89 4.04 -2.13 -12.97
CA VAL A 89 5.05 -3.20 -13.10
C VAL A 89 4.74 -4.24 -14.17
N PRO A 90 3.51 -4.78 -14.25
CA PRO A 90 3.19 -5.74 -15.31
C PRO A 90 3.21 -5.11 -16.71
N ALA A 91 3.22 -3.77 -16.82
CA ALA A 91 3.46 -3.09 -18.10
C ALA A 91 4.77 -3.52 -18.77
N LEU A 92 5.77 -3.92 -17.97
CA LEU A 92 7.09 -4.38 -18.42
C LEU A 92 7.15 -5.88 -18.76
N VAL A 93 6.07 -6.64 -18.57
CA VAL A 93 6.04 -8.10 -18.81
C VAL A 93 4.97 -8.43 -19.85
N ASP A 94 5.39 -8.79 -21.07
CA ASP A 94 4.47 -9.03 -22.18
C ASP A 94 3.90 -10.45 -22.13
N ASN A 95 2.61 -10.64 -21.77
CA ASN A 95 1.85 -11.91 -21.88
C ASN A 95 0.38 -11.79 -21.43
N PHE A 96 -0.46 -12.80 -21.69
CA PHE A 96 -1.89 -12.88 -21.29
C PHE A 96 -2.18 -12.51 -19.82
N MET A 97 -1.30 -12.91 -18.90
CA MET A 97 -1.39 -12.61 -17.46
C MET A 97 -1.38 -11.11 -17.13
N LYS A 98 -0.85 -10.28 -18.03
CA LYS A 98 -0.88 -8.82 -17.95
C LYS A 98 -2.29 -8.28 -18.16
N LYS A 99 -3.03 -8.81 -19.15
CA LYS A 99 -4.39 -8.36 -19.50
C LYS A 99 -5.40 -8.64 -18.38
N SER A 100 -5.39 -9.86 -17.84
CA SER A 100 -6.27 -10.23 -16.72
C SER A 100 -6.01 -9.36 -15.49
N TYR A 101 -4.75 -9.04 -15.22
CA TYR A 101 -4.35 -8.19 -14.12
C TYR A 101 -4.80 -6.73 -14.27
N TYR A 102 -4.63 -6.14 -15.46
CA TYR A 102 -5.16 -4.80 -15.76
C TYR A 102 -6.66 -4.74 -15.53
N ILE A 103 -7.40 -5.72 -16.06
CA ILE A 103 -8.85 -5.78 -15.92
C ILE A 103 -9.24 -5.88 -14.44
N LEU A 104 -8.60 -6.76 -13.68
CA LEU A 104 -8.88 -6.95 -12.26
C LEU A 104 -8.66 -5.64 -11.47
N ASN A 105 -7.51 -4.99 -11.63
CA ASN A 105 -7.21 -3.75 -10.90
C ASN A 105 -8.07 -2.58 -11.36
N PHE A 106 -8.40 -2.50 -12.65
CA PHE A 106 -9.28 -1.47 -13.17
C PHE A 106 -10.71 -1.61 -12.62
N LEU A 107 -11.27 -2.82 -12.64
CA LEU A 107 -12.58 -3.10 -12.04
C LEU A 107 -12.60 -2.80 -10.55
N PHE A 108 -11.52 -3.15 -9.84
CA PHE A 108 -11.40 -2.85 -8.42
C PHE A 108 -11.27 -1.34 -8.16
N ALA A 109 -10.47 -0.61 -8.95
CA ALA A 109 -10.33 0.84 -8.85
C ALA A 109 -11.67 1.56 -9.09
N ILE A 110 -12.43 1.16 -10.11
CA ILE A 110 -13.79 1.68 -10.34
C ILE A 110 -14.67 1.42 -9.13
N ARG A 111 -14.69 0.19 -8.63
CA ARG A 111 -15.53 -0.20 -7.49
C ARG A 111 -15.21 0.62 -6.24
N VAL A 112 -13.93 0.89 -5.96
CA VAL A 112 -13.48 1.73 -4.85
C VAL A 112 -13.88 3.20 -5.03
N LEU A 113 -13.91 3.69 -6.27
CA LEU A 113 -14.29 5.07 -6.59
C LEU A 113 -15.81 5.34 -6.54
N ILE A 114 -16.68 4.31 -6.51
CA ILE A 114 -18.14 4.49 -6.41
C ILE A 114 -18.49 5.13 -5.06
N PRO A 115 -18.86 6.42 -5.01
CA PRO A 115 -19.00 7.14 -3.76
C PRO A 115 -20.12 6.56 -2.90
N THR A 116 -19.89 6.53 -1.59
CA THR A 116 -20.94 6.35 -0.58
C THR A 116 -21.02 7.63 0.23
N GLU A 117 -22.21 8.03 0.66
CA GLU A 117 -22.42 9.24 1.48
C GLU A 117 -21.98 9.07 2.95
N SER A 118 -20.98 8.20 3.21
CA SER A 118 -20.62 7.77 4.55
C SER A 118 -19.37 8.48 5.05
N CYS A 119 -19.44 9.05 6.25
CA CYS A 119 -18.31 9.56 7.00
C CYS A 119 -17.53 8.44 7.68
N SER A 120 -16.26 8.68 8.00
CA SER A 120 -15.48 7.78 8.83
C SER A 120 -16.02 7.73 10.26
N THR A 121 -15.94 6.56 10.89
CA THR A 121 -16.38 6.32 12.28
C THR A 121 -15.34 5.51 13.05
N LEU A 122 -15.57 5.24 14.34
CA LEU A 122 -14.75 4.31 15.12
C LEU A 122 -15.42 2.95 15.26
N THR A 123 -14.60 1.90 15.30
CA THR A 123 -15.02 0.59 15.79
C THR A 123 -15.16 0.59 17.32
N PRO A 124 -15.82 -0.40 17.93
CA PRO A 124 -15.85 -0.55 19.38
C PRO A 124 -14.46 -0.69 20.02
N GLN A 125 -13.47 -1.14 19.25
CA GLN A 125 -12.06 -1.25 19.69
C GLN A 125 -11.30 0.07 19.54
N GLY A 126 -11.94 1.13 19.03
CA GLY A 126 -11.32 2.43 18.83
C GLY A 126 -10.44 2.50 17.59
N HIS A 127 -10.76 1.79 16.51
CA HIS A 127 -10.05 1.93 15.23
C HIS A 127 -10.90 2.67 14.19
N ILE A 128 -10.28 3.44 13.29
CA ILE A 128 -11.00 4.22 12.28
C ILE A 128 -11.52 3.31 11.15
N LEU A 129 -12.81 3.47 10.83
CA LEU A 129 -13.49 2.93 9.66
C LEU A 129 -13.61 4.03 8.60
N TRP A 130 -12.85 3.95 7.51
CA TRP A 130 -12.77 5.02 6.51
C TRP A 130 -14.08 5.43 5.83
N PHE A 131 -15.05 4.53 5.73
CA PHE A 131 -16.35 4.79 5.11
C PHE A 131 -17.50 4.56 6.09
N GLY A 132 -17.22 4.64 7.39
CA GLY A 132 -18.21 4.36 8.45
C GLY A 132 -18.64 2.89 8.51
N ARG A 133 -18.00 2.06 7.70
CA ARG A 133 -18.22 0.62 7.62
C ARG A 133 -16.90 -0.04 7.32
N GLU A 134 -16.83 -1.29 7.74
CA GLU A 134 -15.67 -2.10 7.45
C GLU A 134 -15.68 -2.60 6.00
N ILE A 135 -14.48 -2.70 5.41
CA ILE A 135 -14.35 -3.21 4.03
C ILE A 135 -14.67 -4.70 4.01
N SER A 136 -15.47 -5.12 3.02
CA SER A 136 -15.90 -6.51 2.88
C SER A 136 -14.69 -7.44 2.72
N ILE A 137 -14.75 -8.66 3.28
CA ILE A 137 -13.67 -9.66 3.18
C ILE A 137 -13.30 -9.95 1.71
N LEU A 138 -14.30 -9.91 0.82
CA LEU A 138 -14.08 -10.07 -0.62
C LEU A 138 -13.20 -8.95 -1.16
N ASP A 139 -13.53 -7.69 -0.88
CA ASP A 139 -12.76 -6.54 -1.37
C ASP A 139 -11.34 -6.52 -0.80
N ARG A 140 -11.18 -6.88 0.47
CA ARG A 140 -9.85 -7.04 1.10
C ARG A 140 -9.02 -8.11 0.41
N SER A 141 -9.63 -9.27 0.15
CA SER A 141 -8.97 -10.40 -0.52
C SER A 141 -8.58 -10.04 -1.95
N LEU A 142 -9.47 -9.39 -2.70
CA LEU A 142 -9.19 -8.94 -4.07
C LEU A 142 -8.03 -7.94 -4.11
N PHE A 143 -8.01 -6.99 -3.17
CA PHE A 143 -6.90 -6.05 -3.03
C PHE A 143 -5.57 -6.76 -2.74
N LEU A 144 -5.57 -7.67 -1.75
CA LEU A 144 -4.37 -8.44 -1.37
C LEU A 144 -3.84 -9.28 -2.53
N ILE A 145 -4.73 -9.96 -3.25
CA ILE A 145 -4.39 -10.70 -4.47
C ILE A 145 -3.80 -9.76 -5.52
N GLY A 146 -4.38 -8.57 -5.69
CA GLY A 146 -3.85 -7.54 -6.60
C GLY A 146 -2.40 -7.17 -6.29
N ILE A 147 -2.09 -6.85 -5.03
CA ILE A 147 -0.71 -6.54 -4.62
C ILE A 147 0.20 -7.75 -4.84
N MET A 148 -0.19 -8.93 -4.33
CA MET A 148 0.64 -10.15 -4.42
C MET A 148 0.91 -10.57 -5.86
N TRP A 149 -0.03 -10.32 -6.76
CA TRP A 149 0.13 -10.64 -8.17
C TRP A 149 1.34 -9.95 -8.79
N THR A 150 1.61 -8.68 -8.44
CA THR A 150 2.80 -7.97 -8.93
C THR A 150 4.10 -8.65 -8.50
N CYS A 151 4.11 -9.27 -7.32
CA CYS A 151 5.27 -9.94 -6.77
C CYS A 151 5.64 -11.20 -7.55
N LEU A 152 4.66 -11.88 -8.18
CA LEU A 152 4.91 -13.05 -9.03
C LEU A 152 5.80 -12.74 -10.25
N PHE A 153 5.84 -11.47 -10.66
CA PHE A 153 6.64 -11.02 -11.81
C PHE A 153 8.01 -10.45 -11.41
N MET A 154 8.33 -10.43 -10.12
CA MET A 154 9.65 -10.00 -9.67
C MET A 154 10.73 -10.99 -10.09
N LYS A 155 11.85 -10.45 -10.54
CA LYS A 155 13.09 -11.17 -10.76
C LYS A 155 14.06 -10.77 -9.64
N PRO A 156 14.64 -11.74 -8.93
CA PRO A 156 14.50 -13.17 -9.11
C PRO A 156 13.15 -13.63 -8.51
N PHE A 157 12.61 -14.74 -9.01
CA PHE A 157 11.30 -15.22 -8.56
C PHE A 157 11.25 -15.48 -7.05
N ILE A 158 12.37 -15.94 -6.47
CA ILE A 158 12.52 -16.15 -5.02
C ILE A 158 12.23 -14.88 -4.22
N ALA A 159 12.63 -13.70 -4.72
CA ALA A 159 12.33 -12.45 -4.03
C ALA A 159 10.83 -12.17 -4.07
N GLY A 160 10.18 -12.35 -5.23
CA GLY A 160 8.73 -12.26 -5.35
C GLY A 160 7.99 -13.13 -4.34
N LEU A 161 8.41 -14.38 -4.20
CA LEU A 161 7.87 -15.29 -3.18
C LEU A 161 8.12 -14.79 -1.75
N SER A 162 9.30 -14.24 -1.46
CA SER A 162 9.59 -13.64 -0.14
C SER A 162 8.66 -12.46 0.16
N TYR A 163 8.39 -11.59 -0.81
CA TYR A 163 7.42 -10.49 -0.64
C TYR A 163 6.01 -11.02 -0.39
N ILE A 164 5.56 -12.02 -1.15
CA ILE A 164 4.23 -12.63 -0.96
C ILE A 164 4.12 -13.22 0.44
N ALA A 165 5.11 -14.01 0.87
CA ALA A 165 5.12 -14.63 2.20
C ALA A 165 5.10 -13.58 3.31
N PHE A 166 5.90 -12.52 3.15
CA PHE A 166 5.99 -11.44 4.12
C PHE A 166 4.70 -10.62 4.21
N ILE A 167 4.13 -10.21 3.06
CA ILE A 167 2.85 -9.48 3.01
C ILE A 167 1.73 -10.35 3.60
N SER A 168 1.67 -11.64 3.25
CA SER A 168 0.69 -12.58 3.81
C SER A 168 0.82 -12.69 5.33
N GLY A 169 2.04 -12.80 5.84
CA GLY A 169 2.33 -12.90 7.26
C GLY A 169 1.94 -11.63 8.02
N VAL A 170 2.31 -10.45 7.50
CA VAL A 170 1.94 -9.15 8.09
C VAL A 170 0.43 -8.94 8.06
N TRP A 171 -0.22 -9.30 6.95
CA TRP A 171 -1.67 -9.21 6.81
C TRP A 171 -2.37 -10.09 7.85
N LEU A 172 -2.00 -11.37 7.92
CA LEU A 172 -2.56 -12.32 8.88
C LEU A 172 -2.33 -11.83 10.31
N TYR A 173 -1.10 -11.46 10.64
CA TYR A 173 -0.76 -10.90 11.95
C TYR A 173 -1.67 -9.71 12.27
N SER A 174 -1.74 -8.74 11.38
CA SER A 174 -2.54 -7.54 11.63
C SER A 174 -4.02 -7.86 11.80
N THR A 175 -4.60 -8.77 11.01
CA THR A 175 -6.00 -9.17 11.17
C THR A 175 -6.32 -9.83 12.52
N LEU A 176 -5.31 -10.36 13.23
CA LEU A 176 -5.49 -10.89 14.59
C LEU A 176 -5.49 -9.78 15.67
N TYR A 177 -4.93 -8.61 15.37
CA TYR A 177 -4.73 -7.52 16.34
C TYR A 177 -5.56 -6.26 16.06
N THR A 178 -6.22 -6.18 14.91
CA THR A 178 -7.10 -5.06 14.58
C THR A 178 -8.34 -5.52 13.81
N ASP A 179 -9.49 -4.96 14.18
CA ASP A 179 -10.77 -5.15 13.50
C ASP A 179 -10.95 -4.25 12.25
N ALA A 180 -10.19 -3.15 12.16
CA ALA A 180 -10.31 -2.19 11.05
C ALA A 180 -9.29 -2.38 9.93
N PHE A 181 -9.75 -2.25 8.69
CA PHE A 181 -8.93 -2.30 7.48
C PHE A 181 -7.82 -1.25 7.46
N GLY A 182 -8.10 -0.02 7.89
CA GLY A 182 -7.10 1.06 7.83
C GLY A 182 -5.89 0.82 8.73
N SER A 183 -6.10 0.17 9.87
CA SER A 183 -4.98 -0.25 10.72
C SER A 183 -4.15 -1.35 10.05
N ASN A 184 -4.81 -2.35 9.43
CA ASN A 184 -4.14 -3.41 8.65
C ASN A 184 -3.28 -2.84 7.53
N TRP A 185 -3.82 -1.83 6.87
CA TRP A 185 -3.15 -1.08 5.82
C TRP A 185 -1.87 -0.40 6.31
N CYS A 186 -1.97 0.33 7.42
CA CYS A 186 -0.84 1.02 8.01
C CYS A 186 0.29 0.08 8.44
N PHE A 187 -0.05 -1.06 9.05
CA PHE A 187 0.91 -2.12 9.37
C PHE A 187 1.61 -2.64 8.10
N SER A 188 0.83 -2.98 7.07
CA SER A 188 1.36 -3.49 5.80
C SER A 188 2.31 -2.48 5.15
N ALA A 189 1.94 -1.19 5.10
CA ALA A 189 2.78 -0.15 4.51
C ALA A 189 4.12 -0.02 5.24
N THR A 190 4.09 0.01 6.56
CA THR A 190 5.28 0.13 7.40
C THR A 190 6.22 -1.06 7.19
N PHE A 191 5.71 -2.28 7.30
CA PHE A 191 6.53 -3.46 7.14
C PHE A 191 7.06 -3.63 5.70
N CYS A 192 6.25 -3.33 4.69
CA CYS A 192 6.72 -3.35 3.30
C CYS A 192 7.81 -2.31 3.04
N SER A 193 7.75 -1.13 3.68
CA SER A 193 8.81 -0.12 3.57
C SER A 193 10.12 -0.60 4.20
N ILE A 194 10.06 -1.32 5.33
CA ILE A 194 11.22 -1.94 5.97
C ILE A 194 11.83 -2.99 5.02
N LEU A 195 11.00 -3.87 4.45
CA LEU A 195 11.47 -4.88 3.50
C LEU A 195 12.14 -4.25 2.28
N LEU A 196 11.56 -3.19 1.72
CA LEU A 196 12.14 -2.43 0.61
C LEU A 196 13.51 -1.84 0.97
N LEU A 197 13.68 -1.32 2.18
CA LEU A 197 14.96 -0.79 2.65
C LEU A 197 16.05 -1.89 2.63
N PHE A 198 15.72 -3.08 3.11
CA PHE A 198 16.64 -4.22 3.17
C PHE A 198 16.79 -5.01 1.87
N ASP A 199 15.93 -4.78 0.87
CA ASP A 199 15.91 -5.52 -0.40
C ASP A 199 17.29 -5.67 -1.07
N PRO A 200 18.16 -4.64 -1.17
CA PRO A 200 19.47 -4.78 -1.80
C PRO A 200 20.44 -5.66 -0.99
N PHE A 201 20.29 -5.71 0.33
CA PHE A 201 21.17 -6.53 1.18
C PHE A 201 20.78 -8.01 1.13
N ILE A 202 19.48 -8.28 1.02
CA ILE A 202 18.92 -9.63 0.96
C ILE A 202 19.09 -10.20 -0.45
N PHE A 203 18.75 -9.42 -1.48
CA PHE A 203 18.66 -9.90 -2.87
C PHE A 203 19.72 -9.33 -3.82
N GLY A 204 20.46 -8.29 -3.43
CA GLY A 204 21.48 -7.68 -4.30
C GLY A 204 22.64 -8.60 -4.66
N ARG A 205 22.91 -9.64 -3.85
CA ARG A 205 23.90 -10.69 -4.19
C ARG A 205 23.53 -11.47 -5.46
N PHE A 206 22.26 -11.49 -5.86
CA PHE A 206 21.81 -12.15 -7.09
C PHE A 206 21.95 -11.29 -8.35
N PHE A 207 22.32 -10.00 -8.22
CA PHE A 207 22.49 -9.07 -9.34
C PHE A 207 23.82 -8.31 -9.25
N PRO A 208 24.94 -8.91 -9.66
CA PRO A 208 26.15 -8.14 -9.92
C PRO A 208 25.94 -7.32 -11.21
N GLU A 209 25.35 -6.12 -11.08
CA GLU A 209 25.16 -5.19 -12.21
C GLU A 209 26.49 -4.86 -12.94
N LYS A 210 27.64 -5.07 -12.29
CA LYS A 210 28.96 -4.82 -12.89
C LYS A 210 29.37 -5.78 -14.01
N LYS A 211 28.84 -7.00 -14.12
CA LYS A 211 29.33 -7.97 -15.13
C LYS A 211 28.66 -7.89 -16.51
N GLN A 212 27.62 -7.08 -16.70
CA GLN A 212 26.94 -6.98 -18.00
C GLN A 212 27.46 -5.85 -18.90
N LYS A 213 28.15 -4.83 -18.36
CA LYS A 213 28.82 -3.82 -19.18
C LYS A 213 30.14 -4.33 -19.77
N GLU A 214 30.94 -5.07 -19.00
CA GLU A 214 32.20 -5.66 -19.47
C GLU A 214 32.02 -6.77 -20.53
N LYS A 215 30.81 -7.32 -20.68
CA LYS A 215 30.50 -8.36 -21.69
C LYS A 215 29.93 -7.81 -23.00
N LYS A 216 29.67 -6.50 -23.09
CA LYS A 216 29.29 -5.81 -24.33
C LYS A 216 30.43 -5.01 -24.95
N GLU A 217 31.55 -4.90 -24.23
CA GLU A 217 32.73 -4.14 -24.65
C GLU A 217 33.95 -5.04 -24.97
N ASN A 218 33.79 -6.37 -24.92
CA ASN A 218 34.74 -7.38 -25.40
C ASN A 218 34.04 -8.32 -26.39
#